data_AF-A0A935MZL9-F1
#
_entry.id   AF-A0A935MZL9-F1
#
_cell.length_a   1.000
_cell.length_b   1.000
_cell.length_c   1.000
_cell.angle_alpha   90.00
_cell.angle_beta   90.00
_cell.angle_gamma   90.00
#
_symmetry.space_group_name_H-M   'P 1'
#
loop_
_entity.id
_entity.type
_entity.pdbx_description
1 polymer ?
#
loop_
_entity_poly.entity_id
_entity_poly.type
_entity_poly.pdbx_seq_one_letter_code
_entity_poly.pdbx_strand_id
1 'polypeptide(L)'
;MENPSAYGYDLKDEDLYKPLKFKEVELNTSVESFADYATTLGINYKILKLYNPWLRDTKLKIKNGVTYKIKVPEEGSINLIRE
;
A
#
# COMPACT_ATOMS: atom_id res chain seq x y z
N MET A 1 16.26 -8.28 25.60
CA MET A 1 16.99 -7.47 24.59
C MET A 1 16.94 -6.04 25.08
N GLU A 2 17.91 -5.60 25.90
CA GLU A 2 17.61 -4.51 26.84
C GLU A 2 18.37 -3.19 26.63
N ASN A 3 19.43 -3.06 25.81
CA ASN A 3 20.10 -1.76 25.63
C ASN A 3 20.83 -1.62 24.27
N PRO A 4 20.19 -1.10 23.21
CA PRO A 4 20.82 -0.87 21.90
C PRO A 4 21.89 0.24 21.90
N SER A 5 21.74 1.27 22.76
CA SER A 5 22.73 2.36 22.88
C SER A 5 24.10 1.89 23.37
N ALA A 6 24.17 0.81 24.16
CA ALA A 6 25.43 0.22 24.63
C ALA A 6 26.28 -0.41 23.50
N TYR A 7 25.67 -0.66 22.33
CA TYR A 7 26.33 -1.23 21.15
C TYR A 7 26.48 -0.20 20.00
N GLY A 8 26.30 1.11 20.30
CA GLY A 8 26.47 2.18 19.31
C GLY A 8 25.30 2.37 18.35
N TYR A 9 24.13 1.78 18.63
CA TYR A 9 22.90 2.02 17.87
C TYR A 9 22.14 3.21 18.48
N ASP A 10 22.58 4.42 18.11
CA ASP A 10 21.86 5.66 18.41
C ASP A 10 20.94 5.99 17.22
N LEU A 11 19.80 5.28 17.14
CA LEU A 11 18.80 5.54 16.11
C LEU A 11 18.03 6.80 16.50
N LYS A 12 18.25 7.90 15.78
CA LYS A 12 17.44 9.11 15.98
C LYS A 12 16.08 8.90 15.32
N ASP A 13 15.05 9.55 15.85
CA ASP A 13 13.70 9.52 15.26
C ASP A 13 13.66 9.97 13.80
N GLU A 14 14.63 10.79 13.37
CA GLU A 14 14.83 11.24 12.00
C GLU A 14 15.38 10.17 11.05
N ASP A 15 16.10 9.16 11.57
CA ASP A 15 16.56 7.99 10.83
C ASP A 15 15.47 6.91 10.72
N LEU A 16 14.38 7.02 11.48
CA LEU A 16 13.27 6.08 11.43
C LEU A 16 12.46 6.27 10.14
N TYR A 17 12.11 5.15 9.51
CA TYR A 17 11.17 5.16 8.40
C TYR A 17 9.84 5.74 8.85
N LYS A 18 9.44 6.85 8.23
CA LYS A 18 8.14 7.45 8.49
C LYS A 18 7.03 6.52 8.01
N PRO A 19 5.92 6.40 8.77
CA PRO A 19 4.80 5.59 8.35
C PRO A 19 4.26 6.10 7.01
N LEU A 20 4.05 5.19 6.07
CA LEU A 20 3.45 5.51 4.79
C LEU A 20 2.02 5.97 5.02
N LYS A 21 1.64 7.14 4.50
CA LYS A 21 0.26 7.60 4.50
C LYS A 21 -0.54 6.82 3.46
N PHE A 22 -1.65 6.22 3.90
CA PHE A 22 -2.59 5.50 3.05
C PHE A 22 -4.01 5.67 3.57
N LYS A 23 -4.97 5.59 2.65
CA LYS A 23 -6.40 5.38 2.90
C LYS A 23 -6.74 3.91 2.69
N GLU A 24 -7.68 3.40 3.47
CA GLU A 24 -8.22 2.05 3.27
C GLU A 24 -9.48 2.15 2.41
N VAL A 25 -9.55 1.34 1.36
CA VAL A 25 -10.70 1.24 0.46
C VAL A 25 -11.27 -0.17 0.55
N GLU A 26 -12.58 -0.27 0.74
CA GLU A 26 -13.29 -1.54 0.79
C GLU A 26 -13.60 -2.02 -0.63
N LEU A 27 -13.11 -3.21 -0.95
CA LEU A 27 -13.41 -3.94 -2.17
C LEU A 27 -14.47 -5.01 -1.86
N ASN A 28 -15.68 -4.75 -2.35
CA ASN A 28 -16.82 -5.68 -2.32
C ASN A 28 -17.06 -6.37 -3.68
N THR A 29 -16.36 -5.93 -4.73
CA THR A 29 -16.53 -6.40 -6.11
C THR A 29 -15.26 -7.08 -6.62
N SER A 30 -15.43 -8.12 -7.44
CA SER A 30 -14.30 -8.79 -8.09
C SER A 30 -13.56 -7.81 -9.02
N VAL A 31 -12.23 -7.82 -8.94
CA VAL A 31 -11.35 -7.00 -9.77
C VAL A 31 -10.70 -7.89 -10.81
N GLU A 32 -10.96 -7.62 -12.09
CA GLU A 32 -10.37 -8.39 -13.19
C GLU A 32 -8.93 -8.00 -13.50
N SER A 33 -8.58 -6.73 -13.33
CA SER A 33 -7.24 -6.21 -13.51
C SER A 33 -6.96 -5.14 -12.47
N PHE A 34 -6.02 -5.41 -11.58
CA PHE A 34 -5.53 -4.41 -10.62
C PHE A 34 -4.77 -3.27 -11.29
N ALA A 35 -4.31 -3.43 -12.53
CA ALA A 35 -3.71 -2.34 -13.28
C ALA A 35 -4.77 -1.30 -13.68
N ASP A 36 -5.89 -1.74 -14.23
CA ASP A 36 -7.03 -0.86 -14.54
C ASP A 36 -7.58 -0.21 -13.27
N TYR A 37 -7.77 -1.00 -12.21
CA TYR A 37 -8.26 -0.50 -10.94
C TYR A 37 -7.30 0.51 -10.30
N ALA A 38 -5.98 0.34 -10.46
CA ALA A 38 -5.01 1.34 -10.04
C ALA A 38 -5.18 2.64 -10.85
N THR A 39 -5.37 2.54 -12.17
CA THR A 39 -5.60 3.69 -13.04
C THR A 39 -6.89 4.45 -12.68
N THR A 40 -7.98 3.78 -12.32
CA THR A 40 -9.22 4.47 -11.89
C THR A 40 -9.05 5.23 -10.58
N LEU A 41 -8.14 4.77 -9.71
CA LEU A 41 -7.71 5.48 -8.51
C LEU A 41 -6.64 6.55 -8.78
N GLY A 42 -6.22 6.70 -10.04
CA GLY A 42 -5.16 7.60 -10.45
C GLY A 42 -3.77 7.16 -10.04
N ILE A 43 -3.56 5.90 -9.62
CA ILE A 43 -2.28 5.39 -9.12
C ILE A 43 -1.67 4.34 -10.07
N ASN A 44 -0.35 4.15 -9.98
CA ASN A 44 0.31 3.09 -10.74
C ASN A 44 0.11 1.72 -10.07
N TYR A 45 -0.01 0.67 -10.88
CA TYR A 45 -0.09 -0.72 -10.41
C TYR A 45 1.04 -1.12 -9.44
N LYS A 46 2.27 -0.65 -9.68
CA LYS A 46 3.42 -0.92 -8.81
C LYS A 46 3.24 -0.32 -7.43
N ILE A 47 2.63 0.86 -7.35
CA ILE A 47 2.32 1.54 -6.09
C ILE A 47 1.22 0.77 -5.35
N LEU A 48 0.15 0.35 -6.04
CA LEU A 48 -0.89 -0.46 -5.41
C LEU A 48 -0.32 -1.74 -4.78
N LYS A 49 0.62 -2.42 -5.46
CA LYS A 49 1.30 -3.60 -4.93
C LYS A 49 2.25 -3.31 -3.78
N LEU A 50 2.93 -2.16 -3.77
CA LEU A 50 3.80 -1.74 -2.68
C LEU A 50 3.04 -1.64 -1.34
N TYR A 51 1.83 -1.08 -1.39
CA TYR A 51 0.96 -0.95 -0.22
C TYR A 51 0.19 -2.22 0.14
N ASN A 52 0.05 -3.16 -0.81
CA ASN A 52 -0.69 -4.40 -0.66
C ASN A 52 0.15 -5.62 -1.09
N PRO A 53 1.22 -5.98 -0.36
CA PRO A 53 2.11 -7.08 -0.75
C PRO A 53 1.44 -8.46 -0.75
N TRP A 54 0.25 -8.58 -0.14
CA TRP A 54 -0.58 -9.78 -0.15
C TRP A 54 -1.34 -9.98 -1.49
N LEU A 55 -1.46 -8.94 -2.33
CA LEU A 55 -2.02 -9.03 -3.68
C LEU A 55 -0.98 -9.59 -4.66
N ARG A 56 -0.76 -10.91 -4.62
CA ARG A 56 0.19 -11.59 -5.51
C ARG A 56 -0.34 -11.64 -6.94
N ASP A 57 -1.60 -12.05 -7.09
CA ASP A 57 -2.30 -12.13 -8.37
C ASP A 57 -2.54 -10.76 -9.03
N THR A 58 -2.76 -10.77 -10.34
CA THR A 58 -3.14 -9.59 -11.12
C THR A 58 -4.62 -9.24 -11.02
N LYS A 59 -5.42 -10.17 -10.47
CA LYS A 59 -6.87 -10.09 -10.33
C LYS A 59 -7.30 -10.62 -8.97
N LEU A 60 -8.47 -10.20 -8.51
CA LEU A 60 -9.06 -10.66 -7.26
C LEU A 60 -10.51 -11.06 -7.49
N LYS A 61 -10.77 -12.36 -7.38
CA LYS A 61 -12.14 -12.88 -7.39
C LYS A 61 -12.67 -12.92 -5.97
N ILE A 62 -13.65 -12.08 -5.68
CA ILE A 62 -14.30 -12.02 -4.38
C ILE A 62 -15.43 -13.05 -4.35
N LYS A 63 -15.47 -13.85 -3.28
CA LYS A 63 -16.60 -14.76 -3.01
C LYS A 63 -17.70 -13.97 -2.30
N ASN A 64 -18.95 -14.36 -2.55
CA ASN A 64 -20.11 -13.66 -1.99
C ASN A 64 -20.02 -13.59 -0.45
N GLY A 65 -20.14 -12.38 0.10
CA GLY A 65 -20.03 -12.14 1.55
C GLY A 65 -18.61 -11.92 2.09
N VAL A 66 -17.58 -11.86 1.22
CA VAL A 66 -16.21 -11.50 1.61
C VAL A 66 -15.93 -10.06 1.18
N THR A 67 -15.41 -9.24 2.08
CA THR A 67 -14.95 -7.88 1.77
C THR A 67 -13.46 -7.81 2.02
N TYR A 68 -12.72 -7.24 1.07
CA TYR A 68 -11.29 -7.01 1.22
C TYR A 68 -11.03 -5.53 1.49
N LYS A 69 -10.00 -5.21 2.28
CA LYS A 69 -9.53 -3.84 2.49
C LYS A 69 -8.19 -3.69 1.80
N ILE A 70 -8.12 -2.78 0.84
CA ILE A 70 -6.87 -2.43 0.17
C ILE A 70 -6.39 -1.07 0.64
N LYS A 71 -5.08 -0.94 0.75
CA LYS A 71 -4.42 0.31 1.11
C LYS A 71 -4.07 1.07 -0.16
N VAL A 72 -4.59 2.27 -0.28
CA VAL A 72 -4.33 3.19 -1.39
C VAL A 72 -3.57 4.38 -0.81
N PRO A 73 -2.48 4.86 -1.43
CA PRO A 73 -1.78 6.06 -0.98
C PRO A 73 -2.70 7.29 -0.92
N GLU A 74 -2.47 8.17 0.04
CA GLU A 74 -3.19 9.45 0.15
C GLU A 74 -2.74 10.41 -0.97
N GLU A 75 -3.68 11.17 -1.55
CA GLU A 75 -3.40 12.14 -2.61
C GLU A 75 -2.32 13.14 -2.15
N GLY A 76 -1.26 13.28 -2.94
CA GLY A 76 -0.10 14.10 -2.60
C GLY A 76 1.03 13.38 -1.86
N SER A 77 0.84 12.13 -1.41
CA SER A 77 1.92 11.33 -0.80
C SER A 77 2.92 10.78 -1.82
N ILE A 78 2.57 10.80 -3.11
CA ILE A 78 3.36 10.26 -4.22
C ILE A 78 3.06 11.08 -5.47
N ASN A 79 4.11 11.51 -6.17
CA ASN A 79 3.98 12.15 -7.48
C ASN A 79 3.49 11.11 -8.49
N LEU A 80 2.25 11.29 -8.93
CA LEU A 80 1.64 10.49 -9.99
C LEU A 80 2.18 11.01 -11.31
N ILE A 81 2.89 10.12 -12.01
CA ILE A 81 3.44 10.37 -13.33
C ILE A 81 2.25 10.65 -14.25
N ARG A 82 2.07 11.91 -14.68
CA ARG A 82 1.22 12.24 -15.82
C ARG A 82 2.02 11.86 -17.06
N GLU A 83 1.57 10.83 -17.76
CA GLU A 83 1.95 10.63 -19.17
C GLU A 83 1.32 11.72 -20.04
#